data_AF-X1T4M7-F1
#
_entry.id   AF-X1T4M7-F1
#
_cell.length_a   1.000
_cell.length_b   1.000
_cell.length_c   1.000
_cell.angle_alpha   90.00
_cell.angle_beta   90.00
_cell.angle_gamma   90.00
#
_symmetry.space_group_name_H-M   'P 1'
#
loop_
_entity.id
_entity.type
_entity.pdbx_description
1 polymer ?
#
loop_
_entity_poly.entity_id
_entity_poly.type
_entity_poly.pdbx_seq_one_letter_code
_entity_poly.pdbx_strand_id
1 'polypeptide(L)'
;GVQGSQRLTLNFIKQLLDTGIRVVIKSPLFRQTIEEAPSLLEYAKKLGAEWFGGPLITPRDDGDMFPTTMRATRKQIISYFQKTEDLFSIKGDIFQDVFGSMGDSPLACLALSNSCFIDVNGDLYPCSQVRRKIGNVFKNQFEKLWHESLVLERIREVRMNDLKKCSKCKIITYCSRCPGLADLERGDIFDLSPFDCLLAQCRKEAEKQRN
;
A
#
# COMPACT_ATOMS: atom_id res chain seq x y z
N GLY A 1 -20.97 -2.62 -11.50
CA GLY A 1 -19.88 -3.28 -12.24
C GLY A 1 -20.23 -3.32 -13.72
N VAL A 2 -19.25 -3.56 -14.60
CA VAL A 2 -19.49 -3.76 -16.04
C VAL A 2 -19.94 -5.21 -16.27
N GLN A 3 -21.09 -5.41 -16.92
CA GLN A 3 -21.64 -6.74 -17.14
C GLN A 3 -20.65 -7.63 -17.90
N GLY A 4 -20.44 -8.86 -17.41
CA GLY A 4 -19.55 -9.84 -18.03
C GLY A 4 -18.05 -9.63 -17.78
N SER A 5 -17.63 -8.55 -17.11
CA SER A 5 -16.20 -8.28 -16.85
C SER A 5 -15.53 -9.40 -16.06
N GLN A 6 -16.21 -9.96 -15.05
CA GLN A 6 -15.69 -11.07 -14.26
C GLN A 6 -15.33 -12.29 -15.13
N ARG A 7 -16.22 -12.69 -16.04
CA ARG A 7 -15.99 -13.83 -16.95
C ARG A 7 -14.79 -13.58 -17.85
N LEU A 8 -14.67 -12.37 -18.41
CA LEU A 8 -13.55 -11.99 -19.25
C LEU A 8 -12.22 -12.01 -18.48
N THR A 9 -12.19 -11.44 -17.27
CA THR A 9 -11.01 -11.46 -16.39
C THR A 9 -10.58 -12.89 -16.06
N LEU A 10 -11.51 -13.77 -15.69
CA LEU A 10 -11.20 -15.16 -15.34
C LEU A 10 -10.67 -15.95 -16.55
N ASN A 11 -11.24 -15.75 -17.73
CA ASN A 11 -10.74 -16.36 -18.96
C ASN A 11 -9.31 -15.89 -19.28
N PHE A 12 -9.03 -14.61 -19.09
CA PHE A 12 -7.70 -14.05 -19.32
C PHE A 12 -6.67 -14.56 -18.30
N ILE A 13 -7.05 -14.66 -17.03
CA ILE A 13 -6.20 -15.27 -15.99
C ILE A 13 -5.80 -16.69 -16.41
N LYS A 14 -6.76 -17.51 -16.86
CA LYS A 14 -6.47 -18.87 -17.32
C LYS A 14 -5.47 -18.89 -18.48
N GLN A 15 -5.67 -18.04 -19.50
CA GLN A 15 -4.76 -17.95 -20.65
C GLN A 15 -3.33 -17.57 -20.23
N LEU A 16 -3.17 -16.63 -19.29
CA LEU A 16 -1.85 -16.26 -18.77
C LEU A 16 -1.19 -17.44 -18.05
N LEU A 17 -1.93 -18.14 -17.20
CA LEU A 17 -1.42 -19.30 -16.47
C LEU A 17 -1.02 -20.44 -17.42
N ASP A 18 -1.80 -20.70 -18.48
CA ASP A 18 -1.48 -21.71 -19.50
C ASP A 18 -0.15 -21.43 -20.23
N THR A 19 0.29 -20.18 -20.25
CA THR A 19 1.61 -19.77 -20.81
C THR A 19 2.75 -19.78 -19.78
N GLY A 20 2.49 -20.17 -18.53
CA GLY A 20 3.46 -20.13 -17.44
C GLY A 20 3.72 -18.74 -16.86
N ILE A 21 2.88 -17.73 -17.20
CA ILE A 21 2.99 -16.40 -16.61
C ILE A 21 2.43 -16.42 -15.19
N ARG A 22 3.22 -15.95 -14.23
CA ARG A 22 2.79 -15.75 -12.84
C ARG A 22 1.67 -14.71 -12.79
N VAL A 23 0.55 -15.07 -12.16
CA VAL A 23 -0.61 -14.17 -11.99
C VAL A 23 -0.86 -13.89 -10.50
N VAL A 24 -1.07 -12.62 -10.15
CA VAL A 24 -1.50 -12.19 -8.82
C VAL A 24 -2.85 -11.49 -8.93
N ILE A 25 -3.87 -12.05 -8.29
CA ILE A 25 -5.20 -11.45 -8.17
C ILE A 25 -5.17 -10.42 -7.05
N LYS A 26 -5.38 -9.14 -7.39
CA LYS A 26 -5.42 -8.05 -6.41
C LYS A 26 -6.86 -7.67 -6.06
N SER A 27 -7.17 -7.56 -4.77
CA SER A 27 -8.54 -7.24 -4.32
C SER A 27 -8.54 -6.25 -3.15
N PRO A 28 -8.97 -4.98 -3.36
CA PRO A 28 -9.26 -4.10 -2.23
C PRO A 28 -10.45 -4.65 -1.45
N LEU A 29 -10.33 -4.71 -0.13
CA LEU A 29 -11.35 -5.27 0.74
C LEU A 29 -12.14 -4.16 1.42
N PHE A 30 -13.41 -4.05 1.03
CA PHE A 30 -14.35 -3.10 1.59
C PHE A 30 -15.06 -3.70 2.81
N ARG A 31 -15.82 -2.87 3.54
CA ARG A 31 -16.69 -3.32 4.63
C ARG A 31 -17.57 -4.50 4.24
N GLN A 32 -18.05 -4.53 3.00
CA GLN A 32 -18.94 -5.56 2.49
C GLN A 32 -18.22 -6.86 2.12
N THR A 33 -16.94 -6.80 1.72
CA THR A 33 -16.23 -7.92 1.08
C THR A 33 -15.05 -8.46 1.91
N ILE A 34 -14.64 -7.77 2.97
CA ILE A 34 -13.45 -8.15 3.76
C ILE A 34 -13.53 -9.55 4.39
N GLU A 35 -14.73 -10.02 4.75
CA GLU A 35 -14.91 -11.38 5.31
C GLU A 35 -14.77 -12.48 4.24
N GLU A 36 -14.77 -12.13 2.95
CA GLU A 36 -14.53 -13.06 1.83
C GLU A 36 -13.03 -13.28 1.57
N ALA A 37 -12.14 -12.61 2.30
CA ALA A 37 -10.70 -12.76 2.09
C ALA A 37 -10.21 -14.22 2.11
N PRO A 38 -10.64 -15.11 3.04
CA PRO A 38 -10.21 -16.50 3.04
C PRO A 38 -10.68 -17.27 1.79
N SER A 39 -11.91 -17.03 1.32
CA SER A 39 -12.43 -17.70 0.13
C SER A 39 -11.76 -17.20 -1.16
N LEU A 40 -11.41 -15.91 -1.23
CA LEU A 40 -10.63 -15.35 -2.33
C LEU A 40 -9.21 -15.95 -2.41
N LEU A 41 -8.55 -16.09 -1.26
CA LEU A 41 -7.23 -16.74 -1.18
C LEU A 41 -7.31 -18.21 -1.66
N GLU A 42 -8.29 -18.97 -1.15
CA GLU A 42 -8.49 -20.36 -1.57
C GLU A 42 -8.83 -20.47 -3.08
N TYR A 43 -9.67 -19.56 -3.57
CA TYR A 43 -10.05 -19.50 -4.98
C TYR A 43 -8.86 -19.23 -5.89
N ALA A 44 -8.00 -18.26 -5.57
CA ALA A 44 -6.78 -17.98 -6.33
C ALA A 44 -5.85 -19.20 -6.36
N LYS A 45 -5.64 -19.85 -5.20
CA LYS A 45 -4.84 -21.07 -5.10
C LYS A 45 -5.38 -22.18 -6.00
N LYS A 46 -6.70 -22.40 -6.04
CA LYS A 46 -7.34 -23.38 -6.92
C LYS A 46 -7.13 -23.07 -8.41
N LEU A 47 -7.06 -21.80 -8.77
CA LEU A 47 -6.74 -21.38 -10.14
C LEU A 47 -5.27 -21.59 -10.50
N GLY A 48 -4.37 -21.77 -9.53
CA GLY A 48 -2.92 -21.70 -9.76
C GLY A 48 -2.38 -20.26 -9.79
N ALA A 49 -3.15 -19.30 -9.30
CA ALA A 49 -2.76 -17.90 -9.15
C ALA A 49 -2.44 -17.57 -7.68
N GLU A 50 -1.72 -16.47 -7.48
CA GLU A 50 -1.54 -15.86 -6.17
C GLU A 50 -2.65 -14.84 -5.88
N TRP A 51 -2.81 -14.49 -4.62
CA TRP A 51 -3.76 -13.46 -4.20
C TRP A 51 -3.11 -12.44 -3.28
N PHE A 52 -3.44 -11.17 -3.51
CA PHE A 52 -3.01 -10.05 -2.69
C PHE A 52 -4.22 -9.16 -2.42
N GLY A 53 -4.77 -9.24 -1.21
CA GLY A 53 -5.84 -8.37 -0.76
C GLY A 53 -5.47 -7.62 0.50
N GLY A 54 -6.24 -6.58 0.81
CA GLY A 54 -6.06 -5.84 2.04
C GLY A 54 -7.14 -4.79 2.28
N PRO A 55 -7.31 -4.35 3.54
CA PRO A 55 -8.32 -3.38 3.93
C PRO A 55 -7.96 -1.92 3.59
N LEU A 56 -6.91 -1.69 2.79
CA LEU A 56 -6.42 -0.36 2.47
C LEU A 56 -7.32 0.35 1.46
N ILE A 57 -8.23 1.19 1.97
CA ILE A 57 -9.05 2.10 1.16
C ILE A 57 -8.60 3.53 1.46
N THR A 58 -8.05 4.22 0.48
CA THR A 58 -7.52 5.59 0.61
C THR A 58 -8.57 6.63 0.22
N PRO A 59 -8.40 7.91 0.58
CA PRO A 59 -9.07 9.02 -0.08
C PRO A 59 -8.76 9.03 -1.59
N ARG A 60 -9.52 9.80 -2.36
CA ARG A 60 -9.20 10.07 -3.77
C ARG A 60 -7.98 10.98 -3.88
N ASP A 61 -7.36 11.00 -5.06
CA ASP A 61 -6.21 11.87 -5.36
C ASP A 61 -6.54 13.38 -5.24
N ASP A 62 -7.82 13.76 -5.32
CA ASP A 62 -8.31 15.14 -5.12
C ASP A 62 -8.64 15.47 -3.65
N GLY A 63 -8.38 14.54 -2.72
CA GLY A 63 -8.67 14.69 -1.30
C GLY A 63 -10.10 14.33 -0.89
N ASP A 64 -10.98 13.90 -1.80
CA ASP A 64 -12.32 13.44 -1.44
C ASP A 64 -12.24 12.21 -0.53
N MET A 65 -12.81 12.36 0.68
CA MET A 65 -12.85 11.35 1.73
C MET A 65 -13.99 10.35 1.58
N PHE A 66 -14.89 10.52 0.60
CA PHE A 66 -16.02 9.61 0.37
C PHE A 66 -15.63 8.13 0.32
N PRO A 67 -14.53 7.70 -0.34
CA PRO A 67 -14.15 6.29 -0.36
C PRO A 67 -13.89 5.71 1.02
N THR A 68 -13.45 6.53 1.98
CA THR A 68 -13.16 6.07 3.35
C THR A 68 -14.41 5.61 4.09
N THR A 69 -15.61 6.04 3.65
CA THR A 69 -16.88 5.55 4.19
C THR A 69 -17.09 4.06 3.95
N MET A 70 -16.38 3.47 2.98
CA MET A 70 -16.44 2.05 2.65
C MET A 70 -15.42 1.20 3.42
N ARG A 71 -14.56 1.80 4.25
CA ARG A 71 -13.56 1.08 5.06
C ARG A 71 -14.21 0.07 5.98
N ALA A 72 -13.59 -1.10 6.11
CA ALA A 72 -14.01 -2.14 7.03
C ALA A 72 -14.00 -1.65 8.49
N THR A 73 -14.86 -2.25 9.31
CA THR A 73 -14.88 -1.95 10.75
C THR A 73 -13.66 -2.53 11.45
N ARG A 74 -13.30 -1.99 12.62
CA ARG A 74 -12.20 -2.52 13.45
C ARG A 74 -12.30 -4.03 13.68
N LYS A 75 -13.51 -4.51 14.02
CA LYS A 75 -13.78 -5.94 14.26
C LYS A 75 -13.47 -6.79 13.01
N GLN A 76 -13.89 -6.32 11.84
CA GLN A 76 -13.62 -7.00 10.57
C GLN A 76 -12.13 -6.98 10.21
N ILE A 77 -11.43 -5.87 10.46
CA ILE A 77 -9.99 -5.76 10.19
C ILE A 77 -9.20 -6.72 11.08
N ILE A 78 -9.57 -6.85 12.37
CA ILE A 78 -8.95 -7.82 13.28
C ILE A 78 -9.23 -9.25 12.81
N SER A 79 -10.49 -9.56 12.50
CA SER A 79 -10.90 -10.86 11.93
C SER A 79 -10.08 -11.21 10.68
N TYR A 80 -9.91 -10.24 9.77
CA TYR A 80 -9.06 -10.37 8.58
C TYR A 80 -7.62 -10.74 8.95
N PHE A 81 -6.97 -9.96 9.82
CA PHE A 81 -5.59 -10.23 10.24
C PHE A 81 -5.43 -11.52 11.05
N GLN A 82 -6.50 -12.07 11.62
CA GLN A 82 -6.50 -13.38 12.29
C GLN A 82 -6.64 -14.55 11.32
N LYS A 83 -7.44 -14.39 10.26
CA LYS A 83 -7.77 -15.44 9.30
C LYS A 83 -6.84 -15.49 8.09
N THR A 84 -6.10 -14.42 7.84
CA THR A 84 -5.18 -14.32 6.71
C THR A 84 -3.74 -14.14 7.21
N GLU A 85 -2.79 -14.66 6.43
CA GLU A 85 -1.41 -14.22 6.56
C GLU A 85 -1.36 -12.78 6.03
N ASP A 86 -1.04 -11.84 6.91
CA ASP A 86 -0.84 -10.47 6.50
C ASP A 86 0.45 -10.40 5.69
N LEU A 87 0.32 -10.24 4.37
CA LEU A 87 1.44 -10.09 3.44
C LEU A 87 2.27 -8.82 3.74
N PHE A 88 1.74 -7.89 4.55
CA PHE A 88 2.47 -6.75 5.08
C PHE A 88 3.07 -6.99 6.48
N SER A 89 2.83 -8.15 7.10
CA SER A 89 3.51 -8.51 8.35
C SER A 89 4.97 -8.83 8.07
N ILE A 90 5.78 -8.68 9.12
CA ILE A 90 7.24 -8.84 9.17
C ILE A 90 7.76 -10.20 8.62
N LYS A 91 6.88 -11.14 8.25
CA LYS A 91 7.21 -12.46 7.72
C LYS A 91 6.91 -12.68 6.23
N GLY A 92 6.40 -11.67 5.51
CA GLY A 92 6.09 -11.78 4.08
C GLY A 92 7.27 -11.39 3.18
N ASP A 93 7.95 -12.39 2.59
CA ASP A 93 9.15 -12.22 1.74
C ASP A 93 8.94 -11.21 0.58
N ILE A 94 7.77 -11.20 -0.05
CA ILE A 94 7.51 -10.41 -1.27
C ILE A 94 7.50 -8.90 -1.02
N PHE A 95 6.96 -8.44 0.12
CA PHE A 95 6.86 -7.00 0.40
C PHE A 95 8.15 -6.45 1.00
N GLN A 96 8.90 -7.27 1.74
CA GLN A 96 10.24 -6.90 2.22
C GLN A 96 11.25 -6.80 1.08
N ASP A 97 11.23 -7.72 0.11
CA ASP A 97 12.18 -7.68 -1.01
C ASP A 97 11.98 -6.45 -1.92
N VAL A 98 10.74 -5.95 -2.04
CA VAL A 98 10.40 -4.83 -2.92
C VAL A 98 10.35 -3.48 -2.20
N PHE A 99 9.88 -3.45 -0.95
CA PHE A 99 9.61 -2.22 -0.21
C PHE A 99 10.31 -2.13 1.15
N GLY A 100 11.06 -3.17 1.55
CA GLY A 100 11.79 -3.30 2.81
C GLY A 100 10.93 -3.29 4.08
N SER A 101 11.52 -3.74 5.18
CA SER A 101 10.93 -3.61 6.53
C SER A 101 11.27 -2.23 7.11
N MET A 102 10.26 -1.53 7.65
CA MET A 102 10.48 -0.25 8.36
C MET A 102 11.13 -0.42 9.73
N GLY A 103 11.22 -1.65 10.24
CA GLY A 103 11.76 -1.94 11.58
C GLY A 103 13.21 -1.49 11.76
N ASP A 104 14.02 -1.62 10.71
CA ASP A 104 15.46 -1.34 10.74
C ASP A 104 15.88 -0.22 9.77
N SER A 105 14.97 0.28 8.94
CA SER A 105 15.27 1.37 8.00
C SER A 105 15.21 2.72 8.70
N PRO A 106 16.24 3.57 8.59
CA PRO A 106 16.18 4.93 9.12
C PRO A 106 15.20 5.80 8.31
N LEU A 107 14.78 5.37 7.12
CA LEU A 107 13.90 6.10 6.21
C LEU A 107 12.42 5.96 6.58
N ALA A 108 11.67 7.05 6.46
CA ALA A 108 10.23 7.06 6.74
C ALA A 108 9.38 6.28 5.71
N CYS A 109 9.92 5.98 4.53
CA CYS A 109 9.33 5.13 3.49
C CYS A 109 10.38 4.83 2.41
N LEU A 110 10.63 3.55 2.10
CA LEU A 110 11.61 3.17 1.08
C LEU A 110 11.15 3.48 -0.36
N ALA A 111 9.85 3.49 -0.61
CA ALA A 111 9.30 3.81 -1.94
C ALA A 111 9.69 5.22 -2.41
N LEU A 112 9.85 6.17 -1.49
CA LEU A 112 10.24 7.55 -1.79
C LEU A 112 11.72 7.70 -2.19
N SER A 113 12.54 6.70 -1.86
CA SER A 113 13.98 6.69 -2.17
C SER A 113 14.30 5.81 -3.38
N ASN A 114 13.57 4.70 -3.56
CA ASN A 114 13.92 3.64 -4.51
C ASN A 114 12.94 3.48 -5.69
N SER A 115 11.84 4.24 -5.72
CA SER A 115 10.85 4.15 -6.80
C SER A 115 10.33 5.53 -7.19
N CYS A 116 9.75 5.63 -8.38
CA CYS A 116 9.06 6.83 -8.82
C CYS A 116 7.77 6.47 -9.56
N PHE A 117 6.90 7.46 -9.77
CA PHE A 117 5.71 7.33 -10.60
C PHE A 117 5.79 8.33 -11.75
N ILE A 118 5.58 7.85 -12.98
CA ILE A 118 5.50 8.69 -14.18
C ILE A 118 4.09 8.50 -14.76
N ASP A 119 3.36 9.60 -14.94
CA ASP A 119 2.03 9.55 -15.55
C ASP A 119 2.08 9.54 -17.09
N VAL A 120 0.90 9.45 -17.72
CA VAL A 120 0.76 9.41 -19.18
C VAL A 120 1.23 10.68 -19.89
N ASN A 121 1.32 11.81 -19.17
CA ASN A 121 1.81 13.08 -19.70
C ASN A 121 3.33 13.21 -19.53
N GLY A 122 3.98 12.21 -18.92
CA GLY A 122 5.39 12.22 -18.60
C GLY A 122 5.72 12.98 -17.32
N ASP A 123 4.74 13.37 -16.50
CA ASP A 123 5.02 14.03 -15.23
C ASP A 123 5.55 13.02 -14.20
N LEU A 124 6.67 13.38 -13.57
CA LEU A 124 7.39 12.56 -12.59
C LEU A 124 6.96 12.93 -11.16
N TYR A 125 6.72 11.92 -10.32
CA TYR A 125 6.31 12.04 -8.92
C TYR A 125 7.14 11.10 -8.00
N PRO A 126 7.30 11.43 -6.70
CA PRO A 126 8.08 10.62 -5.76
C PRO A 126 7.54 9.20 -5.57
N CYS A 127 6.23 9.03 -5.63
CA CYS A 127 5.56 7.72 -5.67
C CYS A 127 4.15 7.88 -6.22
N SER A 128 3.39 6.79 -6.33
CA SER A 128 2.02 6.81 -6.83
C SER A 128 1.02 7.57 -5.95
N GLN A 129 1.34 7.81 -4.68
CA GLN A 129 0.44 8.45 -3.71
C GLN A 129 0.85 9.88 -3.33
N VAL A 130 2.14 10.23 -3.43
CA VAL A 130 2.62 11.59 -3.15
C VAL A 130 2.56 12.41 -4.43
N ARG A 131 1.48 13.19 -4.60
CA ARG A 131 1.19 14.00 -5.81
C ARG A 131 1.99 15.31 -5.89
N ARG A 132 3.27 15.27 -5.52
CA ARG A 132 4.19 16.42 -5.62
C ARG A 132 5.01 16.29 -6.90
N LYS A 133 4.63 17.03 -7.94
CA LYS A 133 5.29 16.98 -9.25
C LYS A 133 6.76 17.40 -9.13
N ILE A 134 7.66 16.53 -9.61
CA ILE A 134 9.11 16.74 -9.66
C ILE A 134 9.49 17.46 -10.95
N GLY A 135 8.91 17.06 -12.08
CA GLY A 135 9.23 17.57 -13.42
C GLY A 135 8.54 16.75 -14.50
N ASN A 136 8.98 16.89 -15.75
CA ASN A 136 8.42 16.14 -16.87
C ASN A 136 9.53 15.49 -17.71
N VAL A 137 9.46 14.18 -17.90
CA VAL A 137 10.51 13.38 -18.58
C VAL A 137 10.60 13.62 -20.09
N PHE A 138 9.57 14.21 -20.71
CA PHE A 138 9.62 14.62 -22.12
C PHE A 138 10.34 15.97 -22.30
N LYS A 139 10.52 16.73 -21.23
CA LYS A 139 11.14 18.06 -21.26
C LYS A 139 12.55 18.08 -20.65
N ASN A 140 12.81 17.19 -19.70
CA ASN A 140 14.04 17.16 -18.92
C ASN A 140 14.61 15.74 -18.87
N GLN A 141 15.93 15.62 -18.76
CA GLN A 141 16.58 14.33 -18.52
C GLN A 141 16.12 13.75 -17.18
N PHE A 142 15.70 12.48 -17.19
CA PHE A 142 15.23 11.78 -15.99
C PHE A 142 16.27 11.82 -14.86
N GLU A 143 17.55 11.60 -15.18
CA GLU A 143 18.65 11.60 -14.21
C GLU A 143 18.71 12.92 -13.43
N LYS A 144 18.63 14.06 -14.13
CA LYS A 144 18.60 15.39 -13.50
C LYS A 144 17.39 15.56 -12.60
N LEU A 145 16.20 15.16 -13.09
CA LEU A 145 14.98 15.22 -12.27
C LEU A 145 15.09 14.34 -11.01
N TRP A 146 15.74 13.19 -11.10
CA TRP A 146 15.83 12.21 -10.03
C TRP A 146 16.90 12.55 -8.98
N HIS A 147 18.02 13.13 -9.38
CA HIS A 147 19.16 13.43 -8.51
C HIS A 147 19.23 14.89 -8.04
N GLU A 148 18.73 15.85 -8.84
CA GLU A 148 18.88 17.29 -8.54
C GLU A 148 17.56 17.94 -8.07
N SER A 149 16.50 17.17 -7.89
CA SER A 149 15.22 17.72 -7.43
C SER A 149 15.25 18.06 -5.93
N LEU A 150 15.07 19.35 -5.62
CA LEU A 150 14.87 19.84 -4.25
C LEU A 150 13.68 19.17 -3.54
N VAL A 151 12.66 18.73 -4.28
CA VAL A 151 11.50 18.02 -3.71
C VAL A 151 11.93 16.65 -3.22
N LEU A 152 12.67 15.91 -4.04
CA LEU A 152 13.17 14.58 -3.68
C LEU A 152 14.23 14.66 -2.59
N GLU A 153 15.14 15.64 -2.63
CA GLU A 153 16.14 15.89 -1.59
C GLU A 153 15.47 16.00 -0.22
N ARG A 154 14.54 16.94 -0.05
CA ARG A 154 13.80 17.13 1.22
C ARG A 154 13.06 15.90 1.67
N ILE A 155 12.42 15.19 0.74
CA ILE A 155 11.62 14.00 1.07
C ILE A 155 12.53 12.83 1.53
N ARG A 156 13.68 12.65 0.88
CA ARG A 156 14.63 11.56 1.15
C ARG A 156 15.50 11.82 2.37
N GLU A 157 15.63 13.06 2.81
CA GLU A 157 16.30 13.42 4.06
C GLU A 157 15.50 13.01 5.29
N VAL A 158 14.18 12.91 5.18
CA VAL A 158 13.34 12.61 6.35
C VAL A 158 13.55 11.18 6.85
N ARG A 159 13.96 11.10 8.11
CA ARG A 159 14.13 9.87 8.87
C ARG A 159 12.94 9.61 9.77
N MET A 160 12.79 8.37 10.22
CA MET A 160 11.77 7.99 11.19
C MET A 160 11.83 8.81 12.49
N ASN A 161 13.03 9.19 12.92
CA ASN A 161 13.23 9.99 14.14
C ASN A 161 12.72 11.43 14.02
N ASP A 162 12.64 11.97 12.81
CA ASP A 162 12.15 13.33 12.55
C ASP A 162 10.63 13.43 12.69
N LEU A 163 9.93 12.30 12.64
CA LEU A 163 8.48 12.22 12.73
C LEU A 163 8.01 12.30 14.19
N LYS A 164 7.66 13.50 14.66
CA LYS A 164 7.29 13.80 16.05
C LYS A 164 6.39 12.75 16.74
N LYS A 165 5.36 12.25 16.04
CA LYS A 165 4.39 11.29 16.60
C LYS A 165 4.83 9.83 16.40
N CYS A 166 5.42 9.50 15.25
CA CYS A 166 5.76 8.12 14.90
C CYS A 166 7.08 7.66 15.55
N SER A 167 8.04 8.56 15.78
CA SER A 167 9.35 8.25 16.37
C SER A 167 9.26 7.67 17.79
N LYS A 168 8.19 7.99 18.52
CA LYS A 168 7.91 7.49 19.88
C LYS A 168 6.86 6.38 19.91
N CYS A 169 6.45 5.87 18.74
CA CYS A 169 5.36 4.90 18.65
C CYS A 169 5.79 3.49 19.06
N LYS A 170 5.24 2.99 20.16
CA LYS A 170 5.54 1.64 20.71
C LYS A 170 5.06 0.46 19.85
N ILE A 171 4.33 0.74 18.77
CA ILE A 171 3.75 -0.28 17.88
C ILE A 171 4.17 -0.06 16.43
N ILE A 172 5.24 0.71 16.20
CA ILE A 172 5.72 1.05 14.86
C ILE A 172 6.09 -0.19 14.04
N THR A 173 6.53 -1.27 14.68
CA THR A 173 6.83 -2.56 14.03
C THR A 173 5.61 -3.19 13.34
N TYR A 174 4.39 -2.85 13.78
CA TYR A 174 3.13 -3.28 13.16
C TYR A 174 2.65 -2.31 12.07
N CYS A 175 3.34 -1.19 11.87
CA CYS A 175 2.94 -0.11 10.98
C CYS A 175 3.76 -0.15 9.70
N SER A 176 3.09 0.06 8.57
CA SER A 176 3.73 0.17 7.25
C SER A 176 3.75 1.62 6.73
N ARG A 177 3.58 2.58 7.65
CA ARG A 177 3.40 4.03 7.45
C ARG A 177 3.52 4.53 6.00
N CYS A 178 2.44 5.09 5.46
CA CYS A 178 2.44 5.70 4.13
C CYS A 178 2.45 7.25 4.21
N PRO A 179 3.55 7.91 3.78
CA PRO A 179 3.60 9.38 3.67
C PRO A 179 2.50 9.94 2.77
N GLY A 180 2.20 9.28 1.64
CA GLY A 180 1.14 9.72 0.73
C GLY A 180 -0.25 9.66 1.38
N LEU A 181 -0.52 8.64 2.20
CA LEU A 181 -1.78 8.56 2.93
C LEU A 181 -1.87 9.63 4.04
N ALA A 182 -0.75 9.95 4.69
CA ALA A 182 -0.70 11.07 5.64
C ALA A 182 -1.01 12.42 4.96
N ASP A 183 -0.47 12.64 3.75
CA ASP A 183 -0.78 13.82 2.92
C ASP A 183 -2.26 13.86 2.54
N LEU A 184 -2.83 12.74 2.09
CA LEU A 184 -4.25 12.68 1.71
C LEU A 184 -5.21 12.88 2.89
N GLU A 185 -4.87 12.34 4.07
CA GLU A 185 -5.76 12.42 5.25
C GLU A 185 -5.56 13.70 6.08
N ARG A 186 -4.40 14.36 5.98
CA ARG A 186 -4.04 15.49 6.86
C ARG A 186 -3.30 16.65 6.18
N GLY A 187 -2.96 16.53 4.90
CA GLY A 187 -2.24 17.56 4.15
C GLY A 187 -0.74 17.66 4.46
N ASP A 188 -0.17 16.66 5.14
CA ASP A 188 1.26 16.64 5.46
C ASP A 188 1.86 15.23 5.38
N ILE A 189 2.76 15.01 4.41
CA ILE A 189 3.56 13.78 4.24
C ILE A 189 4.37 13.39 5.49
N PHE A 190 4.61 14.31 6.43
CA PHE A 190 5.36 14.10 7.66
C PHE A 190 4.47 13.89 8.90
N ASP A 191 3.16 14.04 8.79
CA ASP A 191 2.25 13.62 9.87
C ASP A 191 2.00 12.08 9.81
N LEU A 192 1.17 11.58 10.70
CA LEU A 192 0.65 10.21 10.65
C LEU A 192 -0.66 10.14 9.85
N SER A 193 -0.90 8.99 9.24
CA SER A 193 -2.23 8.60 8.77
C SER A 193 -3.03 8.00 9.93
N PRO A 194 -4.22 8.56 10.28
CA PRO A 194 -5.16 7.90 11.20
C PRO A 194 -5.44 6.44 10.84
N PHE A 195 -5.56 6.14 9.54
CA PHE A 195 -5.92 4.80 9.09
C PHE A 195 -4.75 3.81 9.22
N ASP A 196 -3.52 4.21 8.89
CA ASP A 196 -2.33 3.37 9.16
C ASP A 196 -2.19 3.08 10.65
N CYS A 197 -2.45 4.06 11.52
CA CYS A 197 -2.47 3.84 12.97
C CYS A 197 -3.53 2.82 13.39
N LEU A 198 -4.74 2.89 12.82
CA LEU A 198 -5.80 1.91 13.08
C LEU A 198 -5.38 0.51 12.62
N LEU A 199 -4.81 0.37 11.42
CA LEU A 199 -4.33 -0.92 10.91
C LEU A 199 -3.24 -1.51 11.81
N ALA A 200 -2.27 -0.71 12.23
CA ALA A 200 -1.21 -1.14 13.15
C ALA A 200 -1.77 -1.62 14.50
N GLN A 201 -2.77 -0.91 15.06
CA GLN A 201 -3.46 -1.34 16.29
C GLN A 201 -4.19 -2.67 16.09
N CYS A 202 -4.90 -2.83 14.97
CA CYS A 202 -5.62 -4.06 14.65
C CYS A 202 -4.68 -5.24 14.43
N ARG A 203 -3.54 -5.05 13.74
CA ARG A 203 -2.51 -6.08 13.57
C ARG A 203 -1.97 -6.57 14.91
N LYS A 204 -1.58 -5.63 15.79
CA LYS A 204 -1.07 -5.97 17.12
C LYS A 204 -2.11 -6.72 17.97
N GLU A 205 -3.38 -6.32 17.88
CA GLU A 205 -4.45 -7.02 18.60
C GLU A 205 -4.73 -8.42 18.05
N ALA A 206 -4.74 -8.57 16.73
CA ALA A 206 -4.91 -9.86 16.08
C ALA A 206 -3.79 -10.84 16.46
N GLU A 207 -2.54 -10.39 16.52
CA GLU A 207 -1.40 -11.21 16.96
C GLU A 207 -1.54 -11.66 18.43
N LYS A 208 -1.92 -10.75 19.34
CA LYS A 208 -2.14 -11.09 20.75
C LYS A 208 -3.23 -12.13 20.98
N GLN A 209 -4.19 -12.24 20.07
CA GLN A 209 -5.30 -13.20 20.17
C GLN A 209 -4.97 -14.55 19.51
N ARG A 210 -3.84 -14.65 18.79
CA ARG A 210 -3.31 -15.90 18.22
C ARG A 210 -2.39 -16.66 19.20
N ASN A 211 -1.81 -15.96 20.17
CA ASN A 211 -0.96 -16.48 21.24
C ASN A 211 -1.75 -16.68 22.53
#